data_AF-A0A2T5JBF4-F1
#
_entry.id   AF-A0A2T5JBF4-F1
#
_cell.length_a   1.000
_cell.length_b   1.000
_cell.length_c   1.000
_cell.angle_alpha   90.00
_cell.angle_beta   90.00
_cell.angle_gamma   90.00
#
_symmetry.space_group_name_H-M   'P 1'
#
loop_
_entity.id
_entity.type
_entity.pdbx_description
1 polymer ?
#
loop_
_entity_poly.entity_id
_entity_poly.type
_entity_poly.pdbx_seq_one_letter_code
_entity_poly.pdbx_strand_id
1 'polypeptide(L)' 'MITKANQPETETGKRRKICQTFFMLPAPVDAEAFWLQLKNDGMDVSLGLVHNTLTLLTDYGFAERSRDEQTRISYFRPL' A
#
# COMPACT_ATOMS: atom_id res chain seq x y z
N MET A 1 13.35 24.35 -24.79
CA MET A 1 13.25 23.60 -23.52
C MET A 1 12.09 22.64 -23.64
N ILE A 2 12.33 21.33 -23.69
CA ILE A 2 11.25 20.35 -23.77
C ILE A 2 10.82 20.06 -22.33
N THR A 3 9.64 20.55 -21.95
CA THR A 3 8.96 20.15 -20.72
C THR A 3 8.74 18.64 -20.78
N LYS A 4 9.40 17.88 -19.90
CA LYS A 4 9.03 16.48 -19.66
C LYS A 4 7.57 16.50 -19.19
N ALA A 5 6.66 16.12 -20.08
CA ALA A 5 5.31 15.79 -19.66
C ALA A 5 5.43 14.75 -18.55
N ASN A 6 4.82 15.03 -17.39
CA ASN A 6 4.61 14.05 -16.33
C ASN A 6 3.88 12.86 -16.97
N GLN A 7 4.61 11.79 -17.30
CA GLN A 7 3.97 10.56 -17.73
C GLN A 7 3.08 10.09 -16.57
N PRO A 8 1.82 9.72 -16.83
CA PRO A 8 0.96 9.20 -15.77
C PRO A 8 1.64 7.97 -15.18
N GLU A 9 1.83 7.96 -13.85
CA GLU A 9 2.38 6.78 -13.19
C GLU A 9 1.50 5.57 -13.51
N THR A 10 2.10 4.55 -14.13
CA THR A 10 1.39 3.31 -14.45
C THR A 10 0.92 2.62 -13.17
N GLU A 11 -0.18 1.88 -13.24
CA GLU A 11 -0.67 1.11 -12.08
C GLU A 11 0.41 0.16 -11.53
N THR A 12 1.22 -0.45 -12.41
CA THR A 12 2.36 -1.29 -12.01
C THR A 12 3.42 -0.49 -11.24
N GLY A 13 3.70 0.75 -11.65
CA GLY A 13 4.59 1.66 -10.93
C GLY A 13 4.08 1.96 -9.52
N LYS A 14 2.77 2.23 -9.40
CA LYS A 14 2.11 2.45 -8.12
C LYS A 14 2.18 1.20 -7.23
N ARG A 15 1.86 0.01 -7.74
CA ARG A 15 1.99 -1.26 -6.99
C ARG A 15 3.41 -1.48 -6.47
N ARG A 16 4.42 -1.21 -7.31
CA ARG A 16 5.84 -1.31 -6.89
C ARG A 16 6.14 -0.37 -5.72
N LYS A 17 5.67 0.89 -5.79
CA LYS A 17 5.90 1.86 -4.72
C LYS A 17 5.15 1.49 -3.44
N ILE A 18 3.91 1.00 -3.53
CA ILE A 18 3.15 0.46 -2.38
C ILE A 18 3.96 -0.64 -1.70
N CYS A 19 4.44 -1.63 -2.46
CA CYS A 19 5.24 -2.72 -1.90
C CYS A 19 6.53 -2.20 -1.24
N GLN A 20 7.27 -1.32 -1.92
CA GLN A 20 8.50 -0.73 -1.37
C GLN A 20 8.26 -0.01 -0.04
N THR A 21 7.20 0.79 0.05
CA THR A 21 6.87 1.48 1.31
C THR A 21 6.41 0.49 2.37
N PHE A 22 5.59 -0.50 2.00
CA PHE A 22 5.05 -1.50 2.92
C PHE A 22 6.16 -2.33 3.61
N PHE A 23 7.15 -2.81 2.85
CA PHE A 23 8.27 -3.60 3.40
C PHE A 23 9.22 -2.82 4.31
N MET A 24 9.10 -1.49 4.33
CA MET A 24 9.89 -0.62 5.23
C MET A 24 9.14 -0.27 6.52
N LEU A 25 7.88 -0.70 6.67
CA LEU A 25 7.08 -0.37 7.84
C LEU A 25 7.57 -1.14 9.08
N PRO A 26 7.86 -0.45 10.21
CA PRO A 26 8.34 -1.08 11.42
C PRO A 26 7.23 -1.77 12.24
N ALA A 27 5.97 -1.49 11.93
CA ALA A 27 4.81 -1.99 12.66
C ALA A 27 3.70 -2.41 11.69
N PRO A 28 2.80 -3.31 12.10
CA PRO A 28 1.59 -3.63 11.34
C PRO A 28 0.77 -2.37 11.07
N VAL A 29 0.16 -2.30 9.88
CA VAL A 29 -0.59 -1.12 9.44
C VAL A 29 -1.99 -1.52 8.99
N ASP A 30 -2.99 -0.69 9.28
CA ASP A 30 -4.29 -0.79 8.63
C ASP A 30 -4.24 -0.18 7.23
N ALA A 31 -5.04 -0.73 6.30
CA ALA A 31 -4.96 -0.35 4.90
C ALA A 31 -5.38 1.11 4.64
N GLU A 32 -6.27 1.67 5.46
CA GLU A 32 -6.77 3.04 5.31
C GLU A 32 -5.72 4.06 5.78
N ALA A 33 -5.13 3.87 6.96
CA ALA A 33 -4.05 4.71 7.45
C ALA A 33 -2.82 4.61 6.55
N PHE A 34 -2.51 3.42 6.03
CA PHE A 34 -1.42 3.27 5.06
C PHE A 34 -1.69 4.04 3.77
N TRP A 35 -2.92 3.97 3.26
CA TRP A 35 -3.34 4.75 2.09
C TRP A 35 -3.24 6.26 2.34
N LEU A 36 -3.70 6.74 3.50
CA LEU A 36 -3.57 8.14 3.91
C LEU A 36 -2.10 8.58 4.00
N GLN A 37 -1.23 7.74 4.55
CA GLN A 37 0.21 7.99 4.58
C GLN A 37 0.78 8.14 3.16
N LEU A 38 0.47 7.21 2.25
CA LEU A 38 0.92 7.30 0.86
C LEU A 38 0.43 8.58 0.17
N LYS A 39 -0.83 8.98 0.42
CA LYS A 39 -1.39 10.24 -0.09
C LYS A 39 -0.65 11.46 0.46
N ASN A 40 -0.32 11.47 1.74
CA ASN A 40 0.44 12.54 2.38
C ASN A 40 1.88 12.62 1.84
N ASP A 41 2.46 11.50 1.42
CA ASP A 41 3.76 11.42 0.75
C ASP A 41 3.70 11.82 -0.74
N GLY A 42 2.54 12.32 -1.22
CA GLY A 42 2.34 12.80 -2.58
C GLY A 42 1.99 11.72 -3.60
N MET A 43 1.70 10.49 -3.16
CA MET A 43 1.36 9.40 -4.06
C MET A 43 -0.13 9.46 -4.46
N ASP A 44 -0.38 9.55 -5.77
CA ASP A 44 -1.75 9.46 -6.27
C ASP A 44 -2.20 8.00 -6.42
N VAL A 45 -2.74 7.44 -5.34
CA VAL A 45 -3.24 6.06 -5.30
C VAL A 45 -4.64 5.95 -4.72
N SER A 46 -5.47 5.05 -5.25
CA SER A 46 -6.79 4.73 -4.67
C SER A 46 -6.64 3.76 -3.50
N LEU A 47 -7.51 3.86 -2.49
CA LEU A 47 -7.60 2.90 -1.39
C LEU A 47 -7.80 1.45 -1.89
N GLY A 48 -8.59 1.26 -2.96
CA GLY A 48 -8.80 -0.06 -3.58
C GLY A 48 -7.52 -0.70 -4.11
N LEU A 49 -6.61 0.08 -4.71
CA LEU A 49 -5.31 -0.41 -5.17
C LEU A 49 -4.41 -0.83 -4.01
N VAL A 50 -4.45 -0.09 -2.89
CA VAL A 50 -3.72 -0.45 -1.67
C VAL A 50 -4.24 -1.77 -1.11
N HIS A 51 -5.54 -1.89 -0.90
CA HIS A 51 -6.17 -3.14 -0.42
C HIS A 51 -5.84 -4.33 -1.32
N ASN A 52 -6.01 -4.17 -2.64
CA ASN A 52 -5.72 -5.25 -3.58
C ASN A 52 -4.24 -5.66 -3.53
N THR A 53 -3.32 -4.70 -3.43
CA THR A 53 -1.89 -5.00 -3.34
C THR A 53 -1.53 -5.71 -2.03
N LEU A 54 -2.04 -5.25 -0.88
CA LEU A 54 -1.80 -5.90 0.40
C LEU A 54 -2.39 -7.31 0.45
N THR A 55 -3.58 -7.51 -0.13
CA THR A 55 -4.22 -8.83 -0.23
C THR A 55 -3.37 -9.78 -1.06
N LEU A 56 -2.86 -9.35 -2.22
CA LEU A 56 -1.96 -10.15 -3.04
C LEU A 56 -0.68 -10.53 -2.28
N LEU A 57 -0.10 -9.60 -1.50
CA LEU A 57 1.07 -9.92 -0.68
C LEU A 57 0.76 -10.97 0.38
N THR A 58 -0.43 -10.94 0.98
CA THR A 58 -0.89 -11.98 1.91
C THR A 58 -1.10 -13.32 1.20
N ASP A 59 -1.80 -13.32 0.06
CA ASP A 59 -2.14 -14.54 -0.70
C ASP A 59 -0.88 -15.27 -1.18
N TYR A 60 0.17 -14.55 -1.54
CA TYR A 60 1.45 -15.12 -1.98
C TYR A 60 2.46 -15.36 -0.84
N GLY A 61 2.07 -15.14 0.42
CA GLY A 61 2.94 -15.41 1.57
C GLY A 61 4.10 -14.44 1.75
N PHE A 62 3.96 -13.19 1.31
CA PHE A 62 4.91 -12.10 1.57
C PHE A 62 4.49 -11.19 2.72
N ALA A 63 3.26 -11.31 3.20
CA ALA A 63 2.71 -10.54 4.30
C ALA A 63 1.76 -11.38 5.13
N GLU A 64 1.57 -11.01 6.39
CA GLU A 64 0.52 -11.53 7.24
C GLU A 64 -0.60 -10.51 7.41
N ARG A 65 -1.81 -11.03 7.58
CA ARG A 65 -3.00 -10.24 7.96
C ARG A 65 -3.52 -10.73 9.30
N SER A 66 -3.63 -9.83 10.26
CA SER A 66 -4.37 -10.05 11.51
C SER A 66 -5.65 -9.21 11.51
N ARG A 67 -6.63 -9.63 12.31
CA ARG A 67 -7.88 -8.89 12.49
C ARG A 67 -8.10 -8.65 13.97
N ASP A 68 -8.36 -7.40 14.32
CA ASP A 68 -8.84 -7.05 15.65
C ASP A 68 -10.33 -7.39 15.74
N GLU A 69 -10.71 -8.23 16.70
CA GLU A 69 -12.09 -8.70 16.83
C GLU A 69 -13.05 -7.62 17.38
N GLN A 70 -12.54 -6.65 18.14
CA GLN A 70 -13.34 -5.58 18.73
C GLN A 70 -13.64 -4.50 17.69
N THR A 71 -12.62 -4.01 17.01
CA THR A 71 -12.76 -2.93 16.02
C THR A 71 -13.10 -3.45 14.62
N ARG A 72 -12.94 -4.76 14.39
CA ARG A 72 -13.07 -5.43 13.09
C ARG A 72 -12.05 -4.96 12.05
N ILE A 73 -11.07 -4.14 12.44
CA ILE A 73 -10.00 -3.62 11.58
C ILE A 73 -9.02 -4.74 11.25
N SER A 74 -8.50 -4.72 10.02
CA SER A 74 -7.44 -5.63 9.59
C SER A 74 -6.11 -4.90 9.55
N TYR A 75 -5.09 -5.51 10.14
CA TYR A 75 -3.72 -5.03 10.12
C TYR A 75 -2.86 -5.95 9.26
N PHE A 76 -1.92 -5.36 8.53
CA PHE A 76 -1.02 -6.04 7.61
C PHE A 76 0.42 -5.80 8.05
N ARG A 77 1.24 -6.85 8.06
CA ARG A 77 2.68 -6.74 8.34
C ARG A 77 3.50 -7.54 7.32
N PRO A 78 4.71 -7.09 6.95
CA PRO A 78 5.66 -7.92 6.22
C PRO A 78 6.02 -9.20 6.98
N LEU A 79 6.34 -10.25 6.22
CA LEU A 79 6.93 -11.51 6.72
C LEU A 79 8.46 -11.45 6.75
#